data_AF-A0AAX4L351-F1
#
_entry.id   AF-A0AAX4L351-F1
#
_cell.length_a   1.000
_cell.length_b   1.000
_cell.length_c   1.000
_cell.angle_alpha   90.00
_cell.angle_beta   90.00
_cell.angle_gamma   90.00
#
_symmetry.space_group_name_H-M   'P 1'
#
loop_
_entity.id
_entity.type
_entity.pdbx_description
1 polymer ?
#
loop_
_entity_poly.entity_id
_entity_poly.type
_entity_poly.pdbx_seq_one_letter_code
_entity_poly.pdbx_strand_id
1 'polypeptide(L)'
;MSTKQVSNTETLLDVATRIAISASKTDNRGEPMVDSTTINNLLSFLQSKRNVNELLVYIMRQMGRGEIDKQTGKLLLSNLKDKSTEEGLELLGYVKWIYETLTSKELKVNVNNLSNVKSFKDLVEILSK
;
A
#
# COMPACT_ATOMS: atom_id res chain seq x y z
N MET A 1 7.80 28.83 26.61
CA MET A 1 7.54 28.44 25.21
C MET A 1 8.07 27.03 25.02
N SER A 2 7.20 26.02 25.06
CA SER A 2 7.62 24.63 24.88
C SER A 2 7.50 24.29 23.39
N THR A 3 8.64 23.96 22.78
CA THR A 3 8.78 23.55 21.38
C THR A 3 7.87 22.36 21.07
N LYS A 4 7.05 22.51 20.03
CA LYS A 4 6.25 21.42 19.44
C LYS A 4 7.16 20.25 19.06
N GLN A 5 7.06 19.16 19.82
CA GLN A 5 7.48 17.85 19.34
C GLN A 5 6.33 17.31 18.47
N VAL A 6 6.40 17.57 17.16
CA VAL A 6 5.59 16.82 16.19
C VAL A 6 6.26 15.46 16.07
N SER A 7 5.86 14.52 16.94
CA SER A 7 6.27 13.13 16.79
C SER A 7 5.64 12.60 15.51
N ASN A 8 6.45 12.38 14.48
CA ASN A 8 6.12 11.67 13.24
C ASN A 8 5.75 10.21 13.55
N THR A 9 4.62 9.99 14.21
CA THR A 9 3.99 8.67 14.26
C THR A 9 3.25 8.54 12.93
N GLU A 10 3.92 8.02 11.90
CA GLU A 10 3.24 7.69 10.66
C GLU A 10 2.09 6.74 11.00
N THR A 11 0.87 7.16 10.67
CA THR A 11 -0.29 6.31 10.94
C THR A 11 -0.28 5.13 9.99
N LEU A 12 -0.89 4.01 10.39
CA LEU A 12 -1.04 2.83 9.53
C LEU A 12 -1.69 3.19 8.17
N LEU A 13 -2.60 4.18 8.18
CA LEU A 13 -3.26 4.71 6.99
C LEU A 13 -2.31 5.52 6.09
N ASP A 14 -1.36 6.27 6.63
CA ASP A 14 -0.36 6.99 5.82
C ASP A 14 0.56 6.01 5.09
N VAL A 15 0.98 4.96 5.81
CA VAL A 15 1.76 3.86 5.23
C VAL A 15 0.95 3.16 4.14
N ALA A 16 -0.30 2.78 4.43
CA ALA A 16 -1.19 2.14 3.47
C ALA A 16 -1.39 3.00 2.22
N THR A 17 -1.58 4.32 2.40
CA THR A 17 -1.74 5.29 1.32
C THR A 17 -0.55 5.27 0.37
N ARG A 18 0.68 5.33 0.90
CA ARG A 18 1.88 5.32 0.06
C ARG A 18 2.11 3.99 -0.65
N ILE A 19 1.82 2.88 0.01
CA ILE A 19 1.88 1.54 -0.63
C ILE A 19 0.87 1.48 -1.77
N ALA A 20 -0.39 1.86 -1.52
CA ALA A 20 -1.46 1.81 -2.51
C ALA A 20 -1.17 2.72 -3.71
N ILE A 21 -0.69 3.94 -3.49
CA ILE A 21 -0.27 4.85 -4.57
C ILE A 21 0.89 4.25 -5.37
N SER A 22 1.89 3.67 -4.69
CA SER A 22 3.01 3.02 -5.38
C SER A 22 2.52 1.87 -6.27
N ALA A 23 1.64 1.02 -5.74
CA ALA A 23 1.06 -0.12 -6.44
C ALA A 23 0.16 0.30 -7.62
N SER A 24 -0.55 1.41 -7.48
CA SER A 24 -1.53 1.89 -8.47
C SER A 24 -0.93 2.70 -9.61
N LYS A 25 0.35 3.12 -9.52
CA LYS A 25 1.05 3.77 -10.64
C LYS A 25 0.93 2.92 -11.89
N THR A 26 0.83 3.57 -13.04
CA THR A 26 0.63 2.87 -14.31
C THR A 26 1.96 2.59 -15.01
N ASP A 27 2.06 1.43 -15.65
CA ASP A 27 3.13 1.09 -16.59
C ASP A 27 2.95 1.80 -17.96
N ASN A 28 3.80 1.47 -18.92
CA ASN A 28 3.74 2.04 -20.28
C ASN A 28 2.46 1.67 -21.06
N ARG A 29 1.67 0.71 -20.57
CA ARG A 29 0.40 0.26 -21.15
C ARG A 29 -0.80 0.94 -20.49
N GLY A 30 -0.57 1.75 -19.46
CA GLY A 30 -1.64 2.39 -18.68
C GLY A 30 -2.26 1.46 -17.64
N GLU A 31 -1.68 0.28 -17.42
CA GLU A 31 -2.16 -0.68 -16.41
C GLU A 31 -1.41 -0.48 -15.08
N PRO A 32 -2.04 -0.74 -13.93
CA PRO A 32 -1.35 -0.66 -12.63
C PRO A 32 -0.08 -1.52 -12.58
N MET A 33 0.96 -1.02 -11.91
CA MET A 33 2.24 -1.71 -11.71
C MET A 33 2.10 -3.00 -10.90
N VAL A 34 1.05 -3.09 -10.08
CA VAL A 34 0.71 -4.29 -9.30
C VAL A 34 -0.76 -4.58 -9.49
N ASP A 35 -1.10 -5.76 -10.00
CA ASP A 35 -2.49 -6.15 -10.22
C ASP A 35 -3.30 -6.22 -8.91
N SER A 36 -4.60 -5.90 -9.01
CA SER A 36 -5.55 -5.99 -7.89
C SER A 36 -5.58 -7.38 -7.25
N THR A 37 -5.42 -8.42 -8.07
CA THR A 37 -5.37 -9.81 -7.62
C THR A 37 -4.14 -10.08 -6.76
N THR A 38 -3.00 -9.46 -7.07
CA THR A 38 -1.79 -9.57 -6.26
C THR A 38 -1.98 -8.94 -4.89
N ILE A 39 -2.60 -7.76 -4.80
CA ILE A 39 -2.94 -7.12 -3.52
C ILE A 39 -3.87 -8.01 -2.68
N ASN A 40 -4.92 -8.56 -3.30
CA ASN A 40 -5.85 -9.49 -2.63
C ASN A 40 -5.14 -10.75 -2.13
N ASN A 41 -4.25 -11.33 -2.95
CA ASN A 41 -3.49 -12.51 -2.59
C ASN A 41 -2.58 -12.29 -1.38
N LEU A 42 -2.01 -11.09 -1.20
CA LEU A 42 -1.23 -10.77 0.00
C LEU A 42 -2.08 -10.85 1.28
N LEU A 43 -3.26 -10.21 1.24
CA LEU A 43 -4.20 -10.22 2.37
C LEU A 43 -4.70 -11.64 2.66
N SER A 44 -5.17 -12.35 1.63
CA SER A 44 -5.65 -13.73 1.77
C SER A 44 -4.56 -14.69 2.26
N PHE A 45 -3.31 -14.51 1.81
CA PHE A 45 -2.18 -15.29 2.30
C PHE A 45 -1.99 -15.09 3.81
N LEU A 46 -1.95 -13.85 4.28
CA LEU A 46 -1.77 -13.57 5.71
C LEU A 46 -2.97 -14.03 6.55
N GLN A 47 -4.19 -13.91 6.04
CA GLN A 47 -5.40 -14.42 6.69
C GLN A 47 -5.33 -15.95 6.87
N SER A 48 -4.81 -16.66 5.87
CA SER A 48 -4.69 -18.12 5.90
C SER A 48 -3.51 -18.62 6.74
N LYS A 49 -2.32 -18.07 6.53
CA LYS A 49 -1.07 -18.54 7.16
C LYS A 49 -0.84 -17.98 8.55
N ARG A 50 -1.41 -16.80 8.84
CA ARG A 50 -1.33 -16.13 10.14
C ARG A 50 0.12 -15.92 10.62
N ASN A 51 1.06 -15.78 9.68
CA ASN A 51 2.48 -15.62 9.93
C ASN A 51 3.07 -14.55 9.01
N VAL A 52 3.55 -13.44 9.60
CA VAL A 52 4.11 -12.31 8.86
C VAL A 52 5.44 -12.66 8.19
N ASN A 53 6.30 -13.48 8.81
CA ASN A 53 7.57 -13.87 8.19
C ASN A 53 7.35 -14.68 6.91
N GLU A 54 6.35 -15.57 6.88
CA GLU A 54 5.96 -16.27 5.66
C GLU A 54 5.41 -15.30 4.60
N LEU A 55 4.65 -14.29 5.01
CA LEU A 55 4.19 -13.24 4.10
C LEU A 55 5.36 -12.45 3.50
N LEU A 56 6.40 -12.13 4.28
CA LEU A 56 7.59 -11.43 3.76
C LEU A 56 8.29 -12.26 2.68
N VAL A 57 8.46 -13.57 2.91
CA VAL A 57 9.02 -14.49 1.89
C VAL A 57 8.12 -14.55 0.65
N TYR A 58 6.80 -14.59 0.85
CA TYR A 58 5.84 -14.54 -0.24
C TYR A 58 5.96 -13.26 -1.08
N ILE A 59 6.08 -12.09 -0.44
CA ILE A 59 6.29 -10.79 -1.10
C ILE A 59 7.59 -10.82 -1.90
N MET A 60 8.71 -11.28 -1.32
CA MET A 60 9.99 -11.38 -2.03
C MET A 60 9.87 -12.27 -3.28
N ARG A 61 9.14 -13.38 -3.19
CA ARG A 61 8.87 -14.25 -4.34
C ARG A 61 8.05 -13.54 -5.42
N GLN A 62 7.02 -12.78 -5.06
CA GLN A 62 6.22 -12.02 -6.03
C GLN A 62 7.05 -10.92 -6.70
N MET A 63 7.95 -10.26 -5.97
CA MET A 63 8.92 -9.33 -6.56
C MET A 63 9.82 -10.02 -7.58
N GLY A 64 10.32 -11.22 -7.25
CA GLY A 64 11.14 -12.01 -8.18
C GLY A 64 10.40 -12.48 -9.44
N ARG A 65 9.06 -12.53 -9.40
CA ARG A 65 8.19 -12.87 -10.54
C ARG A 65 7.79 -11.65 -11.38
N GLY A 66 8.09 -10.44 -10.91
CA GLY A 66 7.62 -9.20 -11.55
C GLY A 66 6.17 -8.85 -11.23
N GLU A 67 5.50 -9.60 -10.35
CA GLU A 67 4.10 -9.36 -9.94
C GLU A 67 3.96 -8.19 -8.94
N ILE A 68 5.06 -7.87 -8.25
CA ILE A 68 5.19 -6.69 -7.39
C ILE A 68 6.44 -5.93 -7.85
N ASP A 69 6.27 -4.69 -8.26
CA ASP A 69 7.40 -3.85 -8.65
C ASP A 69 8.34 -3.59 -7.45
N LYS A 70 9.60 -3.24 -7.76
CA LYS A 70 10.64 -3.06 -6.74
C LYS A 70 10.32 -1.97 -5.70
N GLN A 71 9.64 -0.89 -6.09
CA GLN A 71 9.31 0.21 -5.19
C GLN A 71 8.22 -0.23 -4.21
N THR A 72 7.13 -0.80 -4.72
CA THR A 72 6.01 -1.29 -3.90
C THR A 72 6.46 -2.43 -2.97
N GLY A 73 7.25 -3.37 -3.48
CA GLY A 73 7.80 -4.47 -2.69
C GLY A 73 8.67 -3.99 -1.53
N LYS A 74 9.51 -2.98 -1.74
CA LYS A 74 10.31 -2.38 -0.66
C LYS A 74 9.43 -1.76 0.43
N LEU A 75 8.39 -1.01 0.05
CA LEU A 75 7.46 -0.40 1.00
C LEU A 75 6.71 -1.46 1.81
N LEU A 76 6.24 -2.52 1.18
CA LEU A 76 5.61 -3.65 1.86
C LEU A 76 6.56 -4.28 2.88
N LEU A 77 7.77 -4.69 2.44
CA LEU A 77 8.74 -5.34 3.31
C LEU A 77 9.17 -4.46 4.48
N SER A 78 9.44 -3.16 4.25
CA SER A 78 9.91 -2.26 5.31
C SER A 78 8.85 -2.00 6.38
N ASN A 79 7.57 -2.04 6.01
CA ASN A 79 6.46 -1.73 6.91
C ASN A 79 5.80 -2.96 7.53
N LEU A 80 6.09 -4.16 7.03
CA LEU A 80 5.56 -5.42 7.58
C LEU A 80 6.56 -6.17 8.46
N LYS A 81 7.88 -5.99 8.27
CA LYS A 81 8.92 -6.86 8.86
C LYS A 81 8.92 -6.99 10.40
N ASP A 82 8.36 -6.02 11.11
CA ASP A 82 8.32 -5.99 12.57
C ASP A 82 6.87 -5.97 13.11
N LYS A 83 5.87 -6.24 12.25
CA LYS A 83 4.46 -6.20 12.61
C LYS A 83 3.95 -7.53 13.13
N SER A 84 3.00 -7.46 14.05
CA SER A 84 2.15 -8.61 14.39
C SER A 84 1.25 -9.01 13.21
N THR A 85 0.70 -10.22 13.26
CA THR A 85 -0.25 -10.69 12.24
C THR A 85 -1.49 -9.78 12.18
N GLU A 86 -1.98 -9.29 13.31
CA GLU A 86 -3.12 -8.38 13.41
C GLU A 86 -2.83 -7.04 12.72
N GLU A 87 -1.70 -6.41 13.03
CA GLU A 87 -1.30 -5.15 12.39
C GLU A 87 -1.01 -5.32 10.89
N GLY A 88 -0.47 -6.48 10.49
CA GLY A 88 -0.24 -6.80 9.08
C GLY A 88 -1.55 -6.95 8.31
N LEU A 89 -2.57 -7.59 8.91
CA LEU A 89 -3.90 -7.73 8.33
C LEU A 89 -4.58 -6.37 8.20
N GLU A 90 -4.50 -5.54 9.24
CA GLU A 90 -5.07 -4.20 9.23
C GLU A 90 -4.41 -3.33 8.15
N LEU A 91 -3.07 -3.34 8.06
CA LEU A 91 -2.33 -2.61 7.05
C LEU A 91 -2.72 -3.06 5.63
N LEU A 92 -2.72 -4.36 5.36
CA LEU A 92 -3.06 -4.89 4.03
C LEU A 92 -4.53 -4.66 3.68
N GLY A 93 -5.44 -4.67 4.66
CA GLY A 93 -6.84 -4.29 4.47
C GLY A 93 -6.98 -2.84 4.00
N TYR A 94 -6.27 -1.92 4.65
CA TYR A 94 -6.25 -0.51 4.23
C TYR A 94 -5.60 -0.32 2.86
N VAL A 95 -4.48 -1.00 2.59
CA VAL A 95 -3.84 -0.98 1.26
C VAL A 95 -4.82 -1.42 0.19
N LYS A 96 -5.55 -2.51 0.42
CA LYS A 96 -6.56 -3.01 -0.52
C LYS A 96 -7.63 -1.96 -0.82
N TRP A 97 -8.28 -1.41 0.21
CA TRP A 97 -9.38 -0.45 0.00
C TRP A 97 -8.93 0.83 -0.67
N ILE A 98 -7.77 1.37 -0.28
CA ILE A 98 -7.22 2.57 -0.92
C ILE A 98 -6.85 2.25 -2.37
N TYR A 99 -6.18 1.13 -2.63
CA TYR A 99 -5.83 0.70 -3.99
C TYR A 99 -7.08 0.57 -4.87
N GLU A 100 -8.12 -0.12 -4.41
CA GLU A 100 -9.40 -0.28 -5.14
C GLU A 100 -10.04 1.07 -5.47
N THR A 101 -9.95 2.03 -4.55
CA THR A 101 -10.41 3.41 -4.75
C THR A 101 -9.62 4.10 -5.87
N LEU A 102 -8.29 3.99 -5.84
CA LEU A 102 -7.38 4.61 -6.80
C LEU A 102 -7.47 4.02 -8.21
N THR A 103 -7.78 2.73 -8.32
CA THR A 103 -7.93 2.03 -9.62
C THR A 103 -9.38 1.90 -10.07
N SER A 104 -10.33 2.52 -9.35
CA SER A 104 -11.75 2.47 -9.69
C SER A 104 -12.04 3.19 -11.02
N LYS A 105 -12.78 2.52 -11.90
CA LYS A 105 -13.24 3.10 -13.17
C LYS A 105 -14.22 4.25 -12.98
N GLU A 106 -14.88 4.32 -11.83
CA GLU A 106 -15.89 5.34 -11.55
C GLU A 106 -15.30 6.63 -11.00
N LEU A 107 -14.28 6.54 -10.15
CA LEU A 107 -13.61 7.72 -9.58
C LEU A 107 -12.61 8.35 -10.55
N LYS A 108 -12.08 7.58 -11.52
CA LYS A 108 -11.14 8.04 -12.56
C LYS A 108 -9.97 8.87 -12.00
N VAL A 109 -9.43 8.43 -10.87
CA VAL A 109 -8.32 9.14 -10.19
C VAL A 109 -7.07 9.07 -11.06
N ASN A 110 -6.47 10.22 -11.38
CA ASN A 110 -5.17 10.25 -12.04
C ASN A 110 -4.06 10.01 -11.01
N VAL A 111 -3.71 8.73 -10.82
CA VAL A 111 -2.67 8.26 -9.87
C VAL A 111 -1.29 8.89 -10.11
N ASN A 112 -0.97 9.30 -11.34
CA ASN A 112 0.30 9.95 -11.65
C ASN A 112 0.41 11.35 -11.02
N ASN A 113 -0.73 11.99 -10.72
CA ASN A 113 -0.78 13.27 -10.01
C ASN A 113 -0.64 13.12 -8.49
N LEU A 114 -0.64 11.90 -7.95
CA LEU A 114 -0.56 11.63 -6.51
C LEU A 114 0.88 11.48 -6.00
N SER A 115 1.88 11.79 -6.81
CA SER A 115 3.31 11.62 -6.47
C SER A 115 3.77 12.36 -5.21
N ASN A 116 3.05 13.43 -4.81
CA ASN A 116 3.34 14.23 -3.62
C ASN A 116 2.47 13.87 -2.40
N VAL A 117 1.53 12.95 -2.54
CA VAL A 117 0.63 12.53 -1.45
C VAL A 117 1.41 11.63 -0.50
N LYS A 118 1.56 12.06 0.75
CA LYS A 118 2.36 11.34 1.77
C LYS A 118 1.52 10.81 2.93
N SER A 119 0.33 11.37 3.12
CA SER A 119 -0.60 11.01 4.17
C SER A 119 -1.98 10.65 3.65
N PHE A 120 -2.73 9.89 4.43
CA PHE A 120 -4.13 9.58 4.16
C PHE A 120 -4.99 10.85 4.12
N LYS A 121 -4.67 11.82 4.98
CA LYS A 121 -5.37 13.11 5.01
C LYS A 121 -5.23 13.87 3.68
N ASP A 122 -4.03 13.89 3.10
CA ASP A 122 -3.80 14.53 1.80
C ASP A 122 -4.62 13.85 0.70
N LEU A 123 -4.70 12.51 0.73
CA LEU A 123 -5.51 11.76 -0.22
C LEU A 123 -7.00 12.09 -0.08
N VAL A 124 -7.53 12.13 1.14
CA VAL A 124 -8.92 12.50 1.40
C VAL A 124 -9.21 13.91 0.89
N GLU A 125 -8.32 14.87 1.12
CA GLU A 125 -8.51 16.26 0.65
C GLU A 125 -8.56 16.36 -0.89
N ILE A 126 -7.79 15.53 -1.60
CA ILE A 126 -7.83 15.47 -3.06
C ILE A 126 -9.16 14.87 -3.54
N LEU A 127 -9.64 13.81 -2.88
CA LEU A 127 -10.84 13.07 -3.30
C LEU A 127 -12.16 13.72 -2.86
N SER A 128 -12.13 14.63 -1.89
CA SER A 128 -13.33 15.32 -1.38
C SER A 128 -13.66 16.63 -2.11
N LYS A 129 -12.92 16.96 -3.17
CA LYS A 129 -13.11 18.16 -4.00
C LYS A 129 -13.92 17.81 -5.24
#